data_AF-A0A973CJP6-F1
#
_entry.id   AF-A0A973CJP6-F1
#
_cell.length_a   1.000
_cell.length_b   1.000
_cell.length_c   1.000
_cell.angle_alpha   90.00
_cell.angle_beta   90.00
_cell.angle_gamma   90.00
#
_symmetry.space_group_name_H-M   'P 1'
#
loop_
_entity.id
_entity.type
_entity.pdbx_description
1 polymer ?
#
loop_
_entity_poly.entity_id
_entity_poly.type
_entity_poly.pdbx_seq_one_letter_code
_entity_poly.pdbx_strand_id
1 'polypeptide(L)'
;MIELSKLGEMLSVASYDELMDDFELVGEPLEEGPWPMAIPSKLSDKLMIIEEDEIISVCAKWVEIEEFYDSDKEGLSQYIKELKEFLNANPAPFFLVNAL
;
A
#
# COMPACT_ATOMS: atom_id res chain seq x y z
N MET A 1 -2.62 6.91 -0.14
CA MET A 1 -1.45 7.09 0.77
C MET A 1 -1.84 6.67 2.17
N ILE A 2 -2.92 7.25 2.70
CA ILE A 2 -3.51 6.91 4.00
C ILE A 2 -3.72 5.39 4.13
N GLU A 3 -4.25 4.78 3.08
CA GLU A 3 -4.59 3.35 3.00
C GLU A 3 -3.35 2.45 3.09
N LEU A 4 -2.30 2.80 2.36
CA LEU A 4 -1.04 2.05 2.33
C LEU A 4 -0.23 2.24 3.62
N SER A 5 -0.26 3.44 4.21
CA SER A 5 0.35 3.67 5.52
C SER A 5 -0.37 2.89 6.62
N LYS A 6 -1.72 2.81 6.58
CA LYS A 6 -2.47 1.96 7.52
C LYS A 6 -2.24 0.47 7.30
N LEU A 7 -2.11 0.03 6.04
CA LEU A 7 -1.68 -1.33 5.73
C LEU A 7 -0.30 -1.63 6.33
N GLY A 8 0.68 -0.76 6.11
CA GLY A 8 2.03 -0.95 6.66
C GLY A 8 2.07 -0.97 8.19
N GLU A 9 1.27 -0.13 8.84
CA GLU A 9 1.10 -0.14 10.31
C GLU A 9 0.51 -1.48 10.79
N MET A 10 -0.54 -1.98 10.14
CA MET A 10 -1.13 -3.29 10.47
C MET A 10 -0.18 -4.47 10.22
N LEU A 11 0.69 -4.34 9.22
CA LEU A 11 1.76 -5.29 8.91
C LEU A 11 3.01 -5.12 9.79
N SER A 12 2.98 -4.20 10.76
CA SER A 12 4.11 -3.90 11.67
C SER A 12 5.40 -3.51 10.93
N VAL A 13 5.27 -2.84 9.78
CA VAL A 13 6.40 -2.34 8.99
C VAL A 13 7.04 -1.12 9.66
N ALA A 14 6.20 -0.15 10.01
CA ALA A 14 6.54 1.11 10.69
C ALA A 14 5.21 1.76 11.16
N SER A 15 5.29 2.81 11.97
CA SER A 15 4.09 3.57 12.34
C SER A 15 3.46 4.28 11.15
N TYR A 16 2.17 4.62 11.25
CA TYR A 16 1.49 5.38 10.20
C TYR A 16 2.20 6.70 9.84
N ASP A 17 2.64 7.46 10.86
CA ASP A 17 3.30 8.75 10.65
C ASP A 17 4.65 8.57 9.94
N GLU A 18 5.45 7.59 10.35
CA GLU A 18 6.72 7.26 9.68
C GLU A 18 6.51 6.83 8.23
N LEU A 19 5.48 6.04 7.95
CA LEU A 19 5.17 5.62 6.58
C LEU A 19 4.71 6.80 5.72
N MET A 20 3.89 7.69 6.29
CA MET A 20 3.43 8.91 5.61
C MET A 20 4.60 9.83 5.24
N ASP A 21 5.58 9.98 6.15
CA ASP A 21 6.76 10.82 5.92
C ASP A 21 7.74 10.19 4.90
N ASP A 22 7.79 8.87 4.79
CA ASP A 22 8.65 8.13 3.85
C ASP A 22 8.10 8.15 2.39
N PHE A 23 6.90 8.72 2.13
CA PHE A 23 6.41 8.94 0.76
C PHE A 23 7.11 10.16 0.13
N GLU A 24 7.97 9.91 -0.84
CA GLU A 24 8.72 10.97 -1.54
C GLU A 24 8.12 11.28 -2.91
N LEU A 25 8.01 12.57 -3.25
CA LEU A 25 7.70 13.01 -4.61
C LEU A 25 8.84 12.63 -5.56
N VAL A 26 8.50 12.14 -6.75
CA VAL A 26 9.51 11.65 -7.71
C VAL A 26 9.25 12.22 -9.09
N GLY A 27 10.33 12.64 -9.77
CA GLY A 27 10.27 13.20 -11.12
C GLY A 27 9.64 14.60 -11.16
N GLU A 28 9.05 14.93 -12.31
CA GLU A 28 8.28 16.17 -12.51
C GLU A 28 6.77 15.90 -12.33
N PRO A 29 5.97 16.92 -11.95
CA PRO A 29 4.52 16.79 -11.95
C PRO A 29 4.00 16.46 -13.35
N LEU A 30 2.96 15.63 -13.42
CA LEU A 30 2.29 15.33 -14.68
C LEU A 30 1.51 16.55 -15.17
N GLU A 31 1.37 16.72 -16.49
CA GLU A 31 0.58 17.82 -17.07
C GLU A 31 -0.88 17.80 -16.60
N GLU A 32 -1.42 16.59 -16.38
CA GLU A 32 -2.72 16.35 -15.77
C GLU A 32 -2.57 15.25 -14.70
N GLY A 33 -2.77 15.60 -13.43
CA GLY A 33 -2.74 14.65 -12.31
C GLY A 33 -1.77 15.05 -11.18
N PRO A 34 -1.80 14.35 -10.04
CA PRO A 34 -0.90 14.62 -8.94
C PRO A 34 0.52 14.19 -9.26
N TRP A 35 1.46 14.76 -8.51
CA TRP A 35 2.88 14.42 -8.60
C TRP A 35 3.08 12.93 -8.25
N PRO A 36 3.81 12.16 -9.07
CA PRO A 36 4.16 10.79 -8.76
C PRO A 36 4.87 10.67 -7.40
N MET A 37 4.52 9.66 -6.60
CA MET A 37 5.11 9.42 -5.27
C MET A 37 5.66 8.01 -5.11
N ALA A 38 6.88 7.87 -4.62
CA ALA A 38 7.46 6.58 -4.30
C ALA A 38 6.76 5.92 -3.11
N ILE A 39 6.44 4.64 -3.23
CA ILE A 39 6.05 3.83 -2.08
C ILE A 39 7.27 3.62 -1.17
N PRO A 40 7.15 3.77 0.17
CA PRO A 40 8.24 3.48 1.11
C PRO A 40 8.82 2.08 0.89
N SER A 41 10.15 1.99 0.76
CA SER A 41 10.85 0.74 0.45
C SER A 41 10.53 -0.39 1.44
N LYS A 42 10.45 -0.07 2.74
CA LYS A 42 10.08 -1.03 3.78
C LYS A 42 8.70 -1.65 3.56
N LEU A 43 7.75 -0.86 3.06
CA LEU A 43 6.40 -1.32 2.75
C LEU A 43 6.40 -2.20 1.50
N SER A 44 7.07 -1.78 0.42
CA SER A 44 7.18 -2.61 -0.79
C SER A 44 7.88 -3.94 -0.50
N ASP A 45 8.95 -3.93 0.31
CA ASP A 45 9.69 -5.12 0.69
C ASP A 45 8.81 -6.09 1.47
N LYS A 46 8.04 -5.60 2.45
CA LYS A 46 7.10 -6.43 3.21
C LYS A 46 5.99 -7.00 2.31
N LEU A 47 5.44 -6.21 1.40
CA LEU A 47 4.37 -6.64 0.50
C LEU A 47 4.84 -7.68 -0.53
N MET A 48 6.11 -7.65 -0.96
CA MET A 48 6.64 -8.68 -1.86
C MET A 48 6.71 -10.07 -1.22
N ILE A 49 6.91 -10.13 0.10
CA ILE A 49 7.10 -11.37 0.86
C ILE A 49 5.92 -11.74 1.77
N ILE A 50 4.83 -10.96 1.74
CA ILE A 50 3.67 -11.19 2.61
C ILE A 50 3.04 -12.57 2.37
N GLU A 51 2.76 -13.31 3.43
CA GLU A 51 2.18 -14.65 3.37
C GLU A 51 0.64 -14.60 3.42
N GLU A 52 -0.02 -15.67 2.97
CA GLU A 52 -1.49 -15.70 2.85
C GLU A 52 -2.22 -15.57 4.19
N ASP A 53 -1.65 -16.11 5.27
CA ASP A 53 -2.16 -15.98 6.63
C ASP A 53 -2.08 -14.52 7.15
N GLU A 54 -1.00 -13.81 6.82
CA GLU A 54 -0.87 -12.38 7.11
C GLU A 54 -1.90 -11.54 6.34
N ILE A 55 -2.13 -11.85 5.06
CA ILE A 55 -3.16 -11.19 4.24
C ILE A 55 -4.54 -11.37 4.89
N ILE A 56 -4.92 -12.60 5.23
CA ILE A 56 -6.22 -12.89 5.87
C ILE A 56 -6.35 -12.14 7.19
N SER A 57 -5.29 -12.13 8.01
CA SER A 57 -5.30 -11.45 9.31
C SER A 57 -5.48 -9.94 9.16
N VAL A 58 -4.76 -9.32 8.22
CA VAL A 58 -4.83 -7.87 8.00
C VAL A 58 -6.15 -7.47 7.37
N CYS A 59 -6.64 -8.17 6.35
CA CYS A 59 -7.94 -7.88 5.75
C CYS A 59 -9.08 -7.96 6.78
N ALA A 60 -9.00 -8.87 7.75
CA ALA A 60 -9.98 -8.95 8.83
C ALA A 60 -10.01 -7.70 9.72
N LYS A 61 -8.84 -7.11 10.00
CA LYS A 61 -8.72 -5.86 10.77
C LYS A 61 -9.01 -4.62 9.93
N TRP A 62 -8.64 -4.65 8.66
CA TRP A 62 -8.74 -3.50 7.75
C TRP A 62 -10.21 -3.08 7.55
N VAL A 63 -11.12 -4.04 7.37
CA VAL A 63 -12.56 -3.73 7.24
C VAL A 63 -13.21 -3.20 8.53
N GLU A 64 -12.55 -3.34 9.69
CA GLU A 64 -13.04 -2.81 10.96
C GLU A 64 -12.68 -1.33 11.14
N ILE A 65 -11.79 -0.79 10.31
CA ILE A 65 -11.45 0.63 10.29
C ILE A 65 -12.59 1.38 9.61
N GLU A 66 -13.17 2.36 10.32
CA GLU A 66 -14.36 3.11 9.89
C GLU A 66 -14.19 3.75 8.50
N GLU A 67 -12.98 4.19 8.16
CA GLU A 67 -12.62 4.77 6.85
C GLU A 67 -12.68 3.77 5.68
N PHE A 68 -12.73 2.46 5.97
CA PHE A 68 -12.71 1.38 4.98
C PHE A 68 -13.92 0.44 5.08
N TYR A 69 -14.97 0.83 5.82
CA TYR A 69 -16.10 -0.04 6.15
C TYR A 69 -16.90 -0.55 4.93
N ASP A 70 -16.83 0.16 3.79
CA ASP A 70 -17.45 -0.27 2.53
C ASP A 70 -16.60 -1.31 1.76
N SER A 71 -15.40 -1.64 2.24
CA SER A 71 -14.50 -2.61 1.61
C SER A 71 -14.88 -4.04 2.02
N ASP A 72 -14.96 -4.95 1.06
CA ASP A 72 -15.15 -6.37 1.34
C ASP A 72 -13.81 -7.09 1.61
N LYS A 73 -13.82 -8.12 2.47
CA LYS A 73 -12.60 -8.84 2.86
C LYS A 73 -11.95 -9.58 1.68
N GLU A 74 -12.76 -10.11 0.77
CA GLU A 74 -12.28 -10.89 -0.38
C GLU A 74 -11.57 -10.01 -1.40
N GLY A 75 -12.13 -8.85 -1.72
CA GLY A 75 -11.58 -7.82 -2.58
C GLY A 75 -10.33 -7.18 -1.99
N LEU A 76 -10.28 -6.93 -0.66
CA LEU A 76 -9.02 -6.50 -0.02
C LEU A 76 -7.94 -7.57 -0.11
N SER A 77 -8.29 -8.84 0.09
CA SER A 77 -7.34 -9.95 -0.04
C SER A 77 -6.83 -10.07 -1.47
N GLN A 78 -7.73 -9.99 -2.44
CA GLN A 78 -7.40 -10.00 -3.87
C GLN A 78 -6.51 -8.81 -4.24
N TYR A 79 -6.84 -7.61 -3.75
CA TYR A 79 -6.04 -6.40 -3.96
C TYR A 79 -4.61 -6.55 -3.44
N ILE A 80 -4.42 -7.06 -2.22
CA ILE A 80 -3.07 -7.28 -1.67
C ILE A 80 -2.30 -8.35 -2.47
N LYS A 81 -2.98 -9.41 -2.93
CA LYS A 81 -2.38 -10.45 -3.79
C LYS A 81 -1.93 -9.87 -5.14
N GLU A 82 -2.79 -9.10 -5.80
CA GLU A 82 -2.45 -8.44 -7.07
C GLU A 82 -1.33 -7.43 -6.89
N LEU A 83 -1.33 -6.67 -5.79
CA LEU A 83 -0.25 -5.75 -5.45
C LEU A 83 1.07 -6.52 -5.23
N LYS A 84 1.05 -7.63 -4.49
CA LYS A 84 2.22 -8.50 -4.31
C LYS A 84 2.75 -9.01 -5.65
N GLU A 85 1.89 -9.50 -6.54
CA GLU A 85 2.26 -9.98 -7.86
C GLU A 85 2.88 -8.86 -8.72
N PHE A 86 2.26 -7.69 -8.71
CA PHE A 86 2.75 -6.51 -9.42
C PHE A 86 4.14 -6.06 -8.93
N LEU A 87 4.32 -6.00 -7.60
CA LEU A 87 5.60 -5.62 -6.98
C LEU A 87 6.71 -6.63 -7.32
N ASN A 88 6.41 -7.94 -7.25
CA ASN A 88 7.37 -9.00 -7.61
C ASN A 88 7.72 -9.00 -9.10
N ALA A 89 6.76 -8.69 -9.99
CA ALA A 89 6.98 -8.62 -11.43
C ALA A 89 7.84 -7.41 -11.85
N ASN A 90 7.91 -6.36 -11.03
CA ASN A 90 8.56 -5.12 -11.38
C ASN A 90 9.44 -4.61 -10.21
N PRO A 91 10.62 -5.20 -9.94
CA PRO A 91 11.43 -4.89 -8.74
C PRO A 91 12.04 -3.46 -8.70
N ALA A 92 11.61 -2.54 -9.56
CA ALA A 92 12.04 -1.14 -9.56
C ALA A 92 11.16 -0.30 -8.62
N PRO A 93 11.64 0.88 -8.15
CA PRO A 93 10.81 1.81 -7.37
C PRO A 93 9.53 2.17 -8.13
N PHE A 94 8.38 2.02 -7.47
CA PHE A 94 7.08 2.32 -8.05
C PHE A 94 6.56 3.67 -7.59
N PHE A 95 5.84 4.32 -8.49
CA PHE A 95 5.22 5.59 -8.21
C PHE A 95 3.70 5.45 -8.16
N LEU A 96 3.10 5.87 -7.06
CA LEU A 96 1.68 6.12 -6.98
C LEU A 96 1.38 7.36 -7.80
N VAL A 97 0.63 7.18 -8.87
CA VAL A 97 -0.01 8.26 -9.62
C VAL A 97 -1.48 8.18 -9.24
N ASN A 98 -1.89 8.89 -8.20
CA ASN A 98 -3.31 8.91 -7.80
C ASN A 98 -4.11 9.59 -8.91
N ALA A 99 -4.79 8.85 -9.78
CA ALA A 99 -5.82 9.48 -10.62
C ALA A 99 -6.98 9.87 -9.68
N LEU A 100 -7.03 11.15 -9.29
CA LEU A 100 -8.22 11.77 -8.69
C LEU A 100 -9.33 11.85 -9.72
#